data_AF-A0ABD5NA13-F1
#
_entry.id   AF-A0ABD5NA13-F1
#
_cell.length_a   1.000
_cell.length_b   1.000
_cell.length_c   1.000
_cell.angle_alpha   90.00
_cell.angle_beta   90.00
_cell.angle_gamma   90.00
#
_symmetry.space_group_name_H-M   'P 1'
#
loop_
_entity.id
_entity.type
_entity.pdbx_description
1 polymer ?
#
loop_
_entity_poly.entity_id
_entity_poly.type
_entity_poly.pdbx_seq_one_letter_code
_entity_poly.pdbx_strand_id
1 'polypeptide(L)'
;MRGIRNKGLMGIGTLIIFIAIILVAAVAATVLISTSGSLQQKSLTTGSQAEEGIATGAEGIALQATDGALNHDVEHFEILLRLQAGSEPMNLNNTVVLFDTSTTSQNLLYNDTAGDSMVNAATTKDYSVEWIKKGPDYEVGYLSRGDVIKVKWNCYDCQYAGDAGGIGENKKIKVKIIPRVGSITLIEFTTPDVLTDQRVTLWP
;
A
#
# COMPACT_ATOMS: atom_id res chain seq x y z
N MET A 1 -65.60 20.33 -59.20
CA MET A 1 -65.54 19.33 -58.10
C MET A 1 -64.61 18.21 -58.57
N ARG A 2 -63.56 17.71 -57.90
CA ARG A 2 -63.24 17.52 -56.48
C ARG A 2 -61.72 17.27 -56.38
N GLY A 3 -60.98 18.09 -55.64
CA GLY A 3 -59.54 17.92 -55.37
C GLY A 3 -59.27 17.19 -54.05
N ILE A 4 -59.56 15.88 -53.96
CA ILE A 4 -59.43 15.12 -52.69
C ILE A 4 -58.36 14.01 -52.70
N ARG A 5 -57.44 13.95 -53.68
CA ARG A 5 -56.41 12.89 -53.73
C ARG A 5 -55.09 13.20 -53.00
N ASN A 6 -54.84 14.45 -52.58
CA ASN A 6 -53.55 14.81 -51.97
C ASN A 6 -53.51 14.69 -50.43
N LYS A 7 -54.65 14.54 -49.75
CA LYS A 7 -54.69 14.46 -48.27
C LYS A 7 -54.22 13.10 -47.73
N GLY A 8 -54.46 12.00 -48.45
CA GLY A 8 -54.00 10.66 -48.06
C GLY A 8 -52.49 10.46 -48.21
N LEU A 9 -51.88 11.02 -49.26
CA LEU A 9 -50.41 11.00 -49.44
C LEU A 9 -49.67 11.79 -48.36
N MET A 10 -50.23 12.92 -47.92
CA MET A 10 -49.61 13.75 -46.89
C MET A 10 -49.56 13.05 -45.52
N GLY A 11 -50.54 12.21 -45.20
CA GLY A 11 -50.56 11.40 -43.97
C GLY A 11 -49.55 10.25 -43.95
N ILE A 12 -49.22 9.67 -45.11
CA ILE A 12 -48.19 8.64 -45.22
C ILE A 12 -46.80 9.26 -44.95
N GLY A 13 -46.55 10.47 -45.46
CA GLY A 13 -45.32 11.21 -45.17
C GLY A 13 -45.12 11.49 -43.67
N THR A 14 -46.19 11.86 -42.95
CA THR A 14 -46.11 12.07 -41.50
C THR A 14 -45.86 10.78 -40.71
N LEU A 15 -46.42 9.65 -41.13
CA LEU A 15 -46.18 8.35 -40.49
C LEU A 15 -44.73 7.88 -40.67
N ILE A 16 -44.14 8.09 -41.85
CA ILE A 16 -42.74 7.74 -42.10
C ILE A 16 -41.80 8.55 -41.19
N ILE A 17 -42.03 9.86 -41.07
CA ILE A 17 -41.24 10.74 -40.20
C ILE A 17 -41.42 10.34 -38.72
N PHE A 18 -42.63 10.00 -38.32
CA PHE A 18 -42.91 9.57 -36.95
C PHE A 18 -42.12 8.32 -36.56
N ILE A 19 -42.11 7.30 -37.43
CA ILE A 19 -41.33 6.08 -37.21
C ILE A 19 -39.83 6.39 -37.21
N ALA A 20 -39.36 7.24 -38.11
CA ALA A 20 -37.96 7.64 -38.17
C ALA A 20 -37.49 8.31 -36.87
N ILE A 21 -38.29 9.23 -36.31
CA ILE A 21 -37.96 9.92 -35.05
C ILE A 21 -37.91 8.93 -33.89
N ILE A 22 -38.83 7.97 -33.82
CA ILE A 22 -38.83 6.94 -32.77
C ILE A 22 -37.56 6.10 -32.84
N LEU A 23 -37.13 5.70 -34.04
CA LEU A 23 -35.91 4.91 -34.21
C LEU A 23 -34.66 5.70 -33.79
N VAL A 24 -34.57 6.99 -34.18
CA VAL A 24 -33.46 7.85 -33.76
C VAL A 24 -33.46 8.05 -32.24
N ALA A 25 -34.62 8.28 -31.64
CA ALA A 25 -34.76 8.43 -30.20
C ALA A 25 -34.34 7.16 -29.44
N ALA A 26 -34.68 5.97 -29.95
CA ALA A 26 -34.29 4.69 -29.34
C ALA A 26 -32.76 4.47 -29.35
N VAL A 27 -32.09 4.79 -30.46
CA VAL A 27 -30.62 4.71 -30.55
C VAL A 27 -29.97 5.74 -29.61
N ALA A 28 -30.47 6.98 -29.59
CA ALA A 28 -29.96 8.04 -28.71
C ALA A 28 -30.11 7.66 -27.22
N ALA A 29 -31.25 7.09 -26.83
CA ALA A 29 -31.48 6.61 -25.47
C ALA A 29 -30.51 5.49 -25.08
N THR A 30 -30.25 4.56 -26.00
CA THR A 30 -29.29 3.46 -25.77
C THR A 30 -27.88 3.99 -25.51
N VAL A 31 -27.41 4.95 -26.31
CA VAL A 31 -26.10 5.57 -26.12
C VAL A 31 -26.04 6.36 -24.80
N LEU A 32 -27.09 7.07 -24.44
CA LEU A 32 -27.18 7.83 -23.19
C LEU A 32 -27.10 6.89 -21.98
N ILE A 33 -27.84 5.79 -21.99
CA ILE A 33 -27.80 4.77 -20.92
C ILE A 33 -26.42 4.12 -20.85
N SER A 34 -25.84 3.72 -21.99
CA SER A 34 -24.52 3.10 -22.04
C SER A 34 -23.43 4.02 -21.49
N THR A 35 -23.49 5.31 -21.83
CA THR A 35 -22.52 6.31 -21.35
C THR A 35 -22.70 6.54 -19.86
N SER A 36 -23.96 6.70 -19.41
CA SER A 36 -24.27 6.88 -17.98
C SER A 36 -23.86 5.66 -17.15
N GLY A 37 -24.03 4.45 -17.66
CA GLY A 37 -23.62 3.21 -17.00
C GLY A 37 -22.10 3.10 -16.89
N SER A 38 -21.37 3.37 -17.99
CA SER A 38 -19.90 3.38 -17.99
C SER A 38 -19.34 4.43 -17.02
N LEU A 39 -19.92 5.64 -17.02
CA LEU A 39 -19.53 6.71 -16.08
C LEU A 39 -19.80 6.32 -14.61
N GLN A 40 -20.93 5.67 -14.32
CA GLN A 40 -21.25 5.18 -12.98
C GLN A 40 -20.26 4.09 -12.53
N GLN A 41 -20.00 3.10 -13.37
CA GLN A 41 -19.02 2.05 -13.06
C GLN A 41 -17.63 2.66 -12.82
N LYS A 42 -17.21 3.60 -13.69
CA LYS A 42 -15.93 4.28 -13.52
C LYS A 42 -15.90 5.08 -12.22
N SER A 43 -16.96 5.82 -11.89
CA SER A 43 -17.07 6.61 -10.66
C SER A 43 -17.00 5.74 -9.42
N LEU A 44 -17.65 4.57 -9.44
CA LEU A 44 -17.61 3.61 -8.33
C LEU A 44 -16.20 3.04 -8.15
N THR A 45 -15.55 2.61 -9.24
CA THR A 45 -14.19 2.09 -9.18
C THR A 45 -13.19 3.15 -8.69
N THR A 46 -13.28 4.40 -9.19
CA THR A 46 -12.40 5.47 -8.71
C THR A 46 -12.70 5.88 -7.27
N GLY A 47 -13.97 5.79 -6.85
CA GLY A 47 -14.36 5.99 -5.45
C GLY A 47 -13.73 4.95 -4.54
N SER A 48 -13.91 3.67 -4.86
CA SER A 48 -13.29 2.55 -4.11
C SER A 48 -11.78 2.70 -4.04
N GLN A 49 -11.10 2.95 -5.16
CA GLN A 49 -9.65 3.13 -5.19
C GLN A 49 -9.17 4.33 -4.36
N ALA A 50 -9.94 5.41 -4.32
CA ALA A 50 -9.62 6.58 -3.50
C ALA A 50 -9.85 6.31 -2.01
N GLU A 51 -10.94 5.61 -1.67
CA GLU A 51 -11.23 5.16 -0.31
C GLU A 51 -10.13 4.22 0.19
N GLU A 52 -9.79 3.19 -0.58
CA GLU A 52 -8.68 2.27 -0.29
C GLU A 52 -7.35 3.01 -0.09
N GLY A 53 -7.07 4.01 -0.93
CA GLY A 53 -5.84 4.81 -0.88
C GLY A 53 -5.70 5.69 0.37
N ILE A 54 -6.81 6.04 1.04
CA ILE A 54 -6.80 6.90 2.23
C ILE A 54 -7.04 6.07 3.50
N ALA A 55 -7.94 5.10 3.43
CA ALA A 55 -8.35 4.28 4.58
C ALA A 55 -7.33 3.19 4.92
N THR A 56 -6.56 2.72 3.95
CA THR A 56 -5.54 1.69 4.19
C THR A 56 -4.28 2.32 4.75
N GLY A 57 -3.84 1.85 5.90
CA GLY A 57 -2.61 2.28 6.54
C GLY A 57 -2.10 1.24 7.53
N ALA A 58 -0.78 1.22 7.72
CA ALA A 58 -0.13 0.49 8.79
C ALA A 58 0.29 1.47 9.90
N GLU A 59 0.38 0.97 11.13
CA GLU A 59 0.84 1.73 12.28
C GLU A 59 2.00 0.96 12.92
N GLY A 60 3.13 1.66 13.12
CA GLY A 60 4.24 1.19 13.93
C GLY A 60 3.93 1.37 15.40
N ILE A 61 3.93 0.27 16.15
CA ILE A 61 3.66 0.26 17.59
C ILE A 61 4.95 0.39 18.38
N ALA A 62 6.03 -0.26 17.95
CA ALA A 62 7.30 -0.18 18.66
C ALA A 62 8.44 -0.47 17.69
N LEU A 63 9.57 0.18 17.92
CA LEU A 63 10.81 -0.09 17.22
C LEU A 63 11.88 -0.48 18.24
N GLN A 64 12.46 -1.64 18.01
CA GLN A 64 13.56 -2.17 18.78
C GLN A 64 14.75 -2.35 17.85
N ALA A 65 15.94 -2.10 18.39
CA ALA A 65 17.14 -2.43 17.68
C ALA A 65 18.12 -3.16 18.60
N THR A 66 18.85 -4.11 18.03
CA THR A 66 19.76 -5.01 18.76
C THR A 66 21.18 -4.86 18.23
N ASP A 67 22.14 -4.87 19.15
CA ASP A 67 23.58 -4.81 18.88
C ASP A 67 24.05 -6.03 18.07
N GLY A 68 24.80 -5.78 17.00
CA GLY A 68 25.50 -6.80 16.23
C GLY A 68 26.78 -7.19 16.97
N ALA A 69 26.97 -8.49 17.22
CA ALA A 69 27.87 -9.08 18.23
C ALA A 69 29.38 -8.70 18.22
N LEU A 70 29.83 -7.72 17.44
CA LEU A 70 31.24 -7.42 17.24
C LEU A 70 31.67 -5.98 17.56
N ASN A 71 30.80 -4.95 17.65
CA ASN A 71 31.29 -3.56 17.78
C ASN A 71 30.43 -2.52 18.55
N HIS A 72 29.43 -2.89 19.37
CA HIS A 72 28.52 -1.92 20.01
C HIS A 72 27.75 -1.06 19.00
N ASP A 73 27.56 -1.58 17.79
CA ASP A 73 26.86 -0.91 16.71
C ASP A 73 25.50 -1.58 16.48
N VAL A 74 24.49 -0.75 16.23
CA VAL A 74 23.13 -1.26 16.02
C VAL A 74 23.00 -1.77 14.58
N GLU A 75 22.88 -3.08 14.42
CA GLU A 75 22.77 -3.75 13.11
C GLU A 75 21.38 -4.34 12.83
N HIS A 76 20.71 -4.81 13.89
CA HIS A 76 19.44 -5.51 13.78
C HIS A 76 18.28 -4.61 14.15
N PHE A 77 17.28 -4.53 13.29
CA PHE A 77 16.09 -3.70 13.53
C PHE A 77 14.83 -4.56 13.49
N GLU A 78 13.96 -4.31 14.47
CA GLU A 78 12.66 -4.96 14.62
C GLU A 78 11.58 -3.88 14.81
N ILE A 79 10.56 -3.86 13.95
CA ILE A 79 9.37 -3.01 14.14
C ILE A 79 8.15 -3.88 14.33
N LEU A 80 7.36 -3.58 15.36
CA LEU A 80 6.01 -4.09 15.49
C LEU A 80 5.06 -3.24 14.64
N LEU A 81 4.40 -3.87 13.67
CA LEU A 81 3.37 -3.27 12.84
C LEU A 81 2.02 -3.90 13.12
N ARG A 82 1.00 -3.05 13.12
CA ARG A 82 -0.40 -3.46 12.99
C ARG A 82 -1.06 -2.69 11.87
N LEU A 83 -2.17 -3.21 11.39
CA LEU A 83 -3.03 -2.48 10.47
C LEU A 83 -3.83 -1.40 11.23
N GLN A 84 -3.98 -0.21 10.66
CA GLN A 84 -4.84 0.84 11.21
C GLN A 84 -6.32 0.42 11.21
N ALA A 85 -7.12 1.02 12.09
CA ALA A 85 -8.55 0.75 12.14
C ALA A 85 -9.24 1.26 10.86
N GLY A 86 -9.99 0.39 10.19
CA GLY A 86 -10.69 0.74 8.94
C GLY A 86 -9.93 0.41 7.66
N SER A 87 -8.66 0.02 7.77
CA SER A 87 -7.87 -0.45 6.63
C SER A 87 -8.36 -1.79 6.07
N GLU A 88 -8.14 -1.98 4.77
CA GLU A 88 -8.24 -3.27 4.10
C GLU A 88 -6.95 -4.10 4.29
N PRO A 89 -7.00 -5.43 4.08
CA PRO A 89 -5.82 -6.28 4.17
C PRO A 89 -4.69 -5.81 3.26
N MET A 90 -3.50 -5.67 3.83
CA MET A 90 -2.32 -5.15 3.11
C MET A 90 -1.42 -6.29 2.65
N ASN A 91 -1.12 -6.35 1.35
CA ASN A 91 -0.21 -7.35 0.80
C ASN A 91 1.26 -6.98 1.11
N LEU A 92 1.96 -7.84 1.86
CA LEU A 92 3.35 -7.63 2.26
C LEU A 92 4.31 -7.77 1.08
N ASN A 93 4.03 -8.64 0.11
CA ASN A 93 4.87 -8.81 -1.08
C ASN A 93 4.94 -7.56 -1.97
N ASN A 94 3.89 -6.74 -1.96
CA ASN A 94 3.85 -5.46 -2.67
C ASN A 94 4.11 -4.26 -1.75
N THR A 95 4.69 -4.48 -0.57
CA THR A 95 5.06 -3.43 0.37
C THR A 95 6.58 -3.27 0.38
N VAL A 96 7.03 -2.03 0.25
CA VAL A 96 8.46 -1.69 0.28
C VAL A 96 8.75 -0.92 1.56
N VAL A 97 9.80 -1.33 2.27
CA VAL A 97 10.28 -0.60 3.45
C VAL A 97 11.53 0.16 3.05
N LEU A 98 11.47 1.49 3.13
CA LEU A 98 12.60 2.38 2.94
C LEU A 98 13.27 2.59 4.28
N PHE A 99 14.57 2.32 4.35
CA PHE A 99 15.38 2.59 5.52
C PHE A 99 16.43 3.65 5.16
N ASP A 100 16.25 4.85 5.69
CA ASP A 100 17.16 5.97 5.52
C ASP A 100 17.95 6.20 6.80
N THR A 101 19.27 6.24 6.70
CA THR A 101 20.16 6.75 7.74
C THR A 101 20.73 8.10 7.31
N SER A 102 21.61 8.69 8.13
CA SER A 102 22.20 10.00 7.88
C SER A 102 23.15 10.01 6.68
N THR A 103 23.61 8.84 6.24
CA THR A 103 24.65 8.65 5.21
C THR A 103 24.17 7.81 4.01
N THR A 104 23.20 6.92 4.20
CA THR A 104 22.72 5.97 3.17
C THR A 104 21.20 5.82 3.18
N SER A 105 20.68 5.28 2.08
CA SER A 105 19.28 4.91 1.92
C SER A 105 19.22 3.55 1.24
N GLN A 106 18.42 2.63 1.80
CA GLN A 106 18.23 1.30 1.26
C GLN A 106 16.73 0.96 1.13
N ASN A 107 16.41 0.25 0.05
CA ASN A 107 15.06 -0.26 -0.19
C ASN A 107 15.05 -1.73 0.23
N LEU A 108 14.16 -2.10 1.15
CA LEU A 108 13.99 -3.46 1.63
C LEU A 108 12.76 -4.09 0.96
N LEU A 109 12.97 -5.26 0.39
CA LEU A 109 11.92 -6.05 -0.26
C LEU A 109 11.45 -7.18 0.66
N TYR A 110 10.20 -7.59 0.50
CA TYR A 110 9.65 -8.69 1.28
C TYR A 110 10.28 -10.02 0.86
N ASN A 111 10.82 -10.77 1.82
CA ASN A 111 11.32 -12.13 1.59
C ASN A 111 10.87 -13.07 2.71
N ASP A 112 9.94 -13.97 2.39
CA ASP A 112 9.37 -14.95 3.32
C ASP A 112 10.29 -16.17 3.55
N THR A 113 11.35 -16.33 2.75
CA THR A 113 12.27 -17.48 2.84
C THR A 113 13.00 -17.52 4.20
N ALA A 114 13.13 -16.38 4.87
CA ALA A 114 13.76 -16.26 6.18
C ALA A 114 12.84 -16.65 7.36
N GLY A 115 11.52 -16.74 7.16
CA GLY A 115 10.57 -17.03 8.23
C GLY A 115 10.77 -16.13 9.46
N ASP A 116 10.83 -16.74 10.65
CA ASP A 116 11.09 -16.05 11.94
C ASP A 116 12.56 -15.62 12.14
N SER A 117 13.45 -15.99 11.23
CA SER A 117 14.87 -15.67 11.34
C SER A 117 15.16 -14.23 10.87
N MET A 118 16.12 -13.59 11.53
CA MET A 118 16.70 -12.33 11.05
C MET A 118 17.30 -12.55 9.65
N VAL A 119 17.02 -11.64 8.72
CA VAL A 119 17.69 -11.62 7.42
C VAL A 119 19.16 -11.27 7.64
N ASN A 120 20.08 -12.11 7.13
CA ASN A 120 21.51 -11.90 7.33
C ASN A 120 21.99 -10.60 6.68
N ALA A 121 22.70 -9.77 7.46
CA ALA A 121 23.30 -8.48 7.09
C ALA A 121 24.12 -8.50 5.79
N ALA A 122 24.70 -9.66 5.47
CA ALA A 122 25.80 -9.77 4.53
C ALA A 122 25.38 -10.23 3.11
N THR A 123 24.09 -10.44 2.83
CA THR A 123 23.71 -11.12 1.58
C THR A 123 22.57 -10.48 0.80
N THR A 124 21.59 -9.85 1.46
CA THR A 124 20.38 -9.35 0.78
C THR A 124 19.79 -8.10 1.43
N LYS A 125 19.10 -7.27 0.62
CA LYS A 125 18.33 -6.09 1.05
C LYS A 125 16.86 -6.47 1.24
N ASP A 126 16.62 -7.42 2.13
CA ASP A 126 15.27 -7.95 2.37
C ASP A 126 14.83 -7.71 3.81
N TYR A 127 13.52 -7.65 4.02
CA TYR A 127 12.89 -7.75 5.33
C TYR A 127 12.09 -9.04 5.45
N SER A 128 12.11 -9.64 6.64
CA SER A 128 11.30 -10.79 7.02
C SER A 128 10.21 -10.37 8.00
N VAL A 129 9.20 -11.22 8.14
CA VAL A 129 8.03 -10.93 8.97
C VAL A 129 7.74 -12.11 9.90
N GLU A 130 7.72 -11.83 11.20
CA GLU A 130 7.29 -12.75 12.25
C GLU A 130 5.86 -12.41 12.67
N TRP A 131 5.00 -13.42 12.81
CA TRP A 131 3.62 -13.25 13.23
C TRP A 131 3.52 -13.38 14.76
N ILE A 132 3.38 -12.26 15.46
CA ILE A 132 3.24 -12.26 16.92
C ILE A 132 1.82 -12.66 17.33
N LYS A 133 0.83 -12.17 16.59
CA LYS A 133 -0.55 -12.54 16.78
C LYS A 133 -1.25 -12.64 15.44
N LYS A 134 -1.87 -13.79 15.21
CA LYS A 134 -2.76 -14.02 14.07
C LYS A 134 -4.20 -13.76 14.54
N GLY A 135 -4.86 -12.85 13.86
CA GLY A 135 -6.27 -12.55 13.98
C GLY A 135 -7.13 -13.63 13.32
N PRO A 136 -8.46 -13.46 13.36
CA PRO A 136 -9.39 -14.42 12.80
C PRO A 136 -9.33 -14.50 11.26
N ASP A 137 -8.91 -13.43 10.60
CA ASP A 137 -8.87 -13.29 9.12
C ASP A 137 -7.46 -13.44 8.55
N TYR A 138 -6.58 -14.16 9.25
CA TYR A 138 -5.19 -14.35 8.85
C TYR A 138 -5.08 -15.03 7.47
N GLU A 139 -4.35 -14.38 6.56
CA GLU A 139 -3.98 -14.92 5.25
C GLU A 139 -2.46 -14.80 5.05
N VAL A 140 -1.86 -15.81 4.41
CA VAL A 140 -0.40 -15.85 4.20
C VAL A 140 0.02 -14.69 3.29
N GLY A 141 0.95 -13.87 3.77
CA GLY A 141 1.47 -12.71 3.03
C GLY A 141 0.56 -11.47 3.05
N TYR A 142 -0.55 -11.50 3.78
CA TYR A 142 -1.46 -10.37 3.95
C TYR A 142 -1.60 -9.98 5.41
N LEU A 143 -1.35 -8.71 5.74
CA LEU A 143 -1.61 -8.15 7.05
C LEU A 143 -3.09 -7.79 7.16
N SER A 144 -3.87 -8.57 7.92
CA SER A 144 -5.31 -8.39 8.09
C SER A 144 -5.66 -7.68 9.41
N ARG A 145 -6.95 -7.43 9.64
CA ARG A 145 -7.42 -6.75 10.86
C ARG A 145 -7.19 -7.63 12.09
N GLY A 146 -6.52 -7.07 13.09
CA GLY A 146 -6.23 -7.75 14.34
C GLY A 146 -4.95 -8.59 14.33
N ASP A 147 -4.27 -8.66 13.18
CA ASP A 147 -2.91 -9.17 13.09
C ASP A 147 -1.93 -8.16 13.68
N VAL A 148 -0.92 -8.71 14.37
CA VAL A 148 0.27 -7.96 14.78
C VAL A 148 1.47 -8.71 14.27
N ILE A 149 2.25 -8.03 13.43
CA ILE A 149 3.47 -8.58 12.84
C ILE A 149 4.69 -7.85 13.37
N LYS A 150 5.81 -8.56 13.41
CA LYS A 150 7.12 -7.99 13.68
C LYS A 150 7.93 -8.05 12.39
N VAL A 151 8.23 -6.89 11.83
CA VAL A 151 9.10 -6.73 10.67
C VAL A 151 10.54 -6.70 11.14
N LYS A 152 11.34 -7.58 10.59
CA LYS A 152 12.71 -7.86 10.97
C LYS A 152 13.61 -7.58 9.77
N TRP A 153 14.62 -6.74 9.93
CA TRP A 153 15.62 -6.52 8.87
C TRP A 153 16.98 -6.19 9.47
N ASN A 154 17.99 -6.30 8.62
CA ASN A 154 19.34 -5.86 8.93
C ASN A 154 19.72 -4.73 7.97
N CYS A 155 20.57 -3.81 8.42
CA CYS A 155 21.11 -2.78 7.54
C CYS A 155 22.34 -3.27 6.74
N TYR A 156 22.10 -3.87 5.57
CA TYR A 156 23.15 -4.29 4.64
C TYR A 156 24.07 -3.12 4.23
N ASP A 157 23.48 -1.99 3.80
CA ASP A 157 24.28 -0.86 3.33
C ASP A 157 25.03 -0.16 4.48
N CYS A 158 24.57 -0.27 5.74
CA CYS A 158 25.29 0.25 6.89
C CYS A 158 26.61 -0.51 7.11
N GLN A 159 26.68 -1.80 6.78
CA GLN A 159 27.90 -2.58 6.94
C GLN A 159 29.03 -2.20 5.97
N TYR A 160 28.71 -1.59 4.82
CA TYR A 160 29.66 -1.32 3.72
C TYR A 160 29.80 0.17 3.34
N ALA A 161 28.97 1.06 3.90
CA ALA A 161 29.03 2.50 3.64
C ALA A 161 29.74 3.26 4.76
N GLY A 162 29.59 4.60 4.82
CA GLY A 162 30.27 5.49 5.77
C GLY A 162 30.01 5.25 7.25
N ASP A 163 29.22 4.24 7.60
CA ASP A 163 28.98 3.72 8.95
C ASP A 163 29.49 2.27 9.06
N ALA A 164 30.67 1.98 8.49
CA ALA A 164 31.27 0.64 8.42
C ALA A 164 31.40 0.01 9.82
N GLY A 165 30.48 -0.87 10.17
CA GLY A 165 30.36 -1.47 11.50
C GLY A 165 28.92 -1.55 12.01
N GLY A 166 28.01 -0.75 11.45
CA GLY A 166 26.61 -0.65 11.86
C GLY A 166 26.25 0.78 12.26
N ILE A 167 25.07 0.98 12.86
CA ILE A 167 24.66 2.34 13.24
C ILE A 167 25.14 2.68 14.64
N GLY A 168 26.11 3.60 14.71
CA GLY A 168 26.65 4.11 15.97
C GLY A 168 25.71 5.08 16.71
N GLU A 169 26.26 5.70 17.74
CA GLU A 169 25.56 6.62 18.65
C GLU A 169 25.17 7.95 17.97
N ASN A 170 24.07 8.54 18.44
CA ASN A 170 23.55 9.85 17.99
C ASN A 170 23.31 9.97 16.46
N LYS A 171 22.78 8.91 15.85
CA LYS A 171 22.41 8.90 14.42
C LYS A 171 20.91 8.94 14.26
N LYS A 172 20.46 9.80 13.33
CA LYS A 172 19.05 9.88 12.93
C LYS A 172 18.76 8.81 11.90
N ILE A 173 17.70 8.05 12.16
CA ILE A 173 17.21 6.98 11.30
C ILE A 173 15.75 7.26 10.98
N LYS A 174 15.36 7.03 9.73
CA LYS A 174 13.99 7.16 9.25
C LYS A 174 13.60 5.88 8.55
N VAL A 175 12.46 5.34 8.96
CA VAL A 175 11.87 4.15 8.33
C VAL A 175 10.55 4.57 7.71
N LYS A 176 10.41 4.32 6.41
CA LYS A 176 9.16 4.57 5.68
C LYS A 176 8.60 3.24 5.21
N ILE A 177 7.37 2.94 5.56
CA ILE A 177 6.66 1.76 5.08
C ILE A 177 5.69 2.23 4.02
N ILE A 178 5.91 1.76 2.79
CA ILE A 178 5.17 2.18 1.61
C ILE A 178 4.38 0.97 1.12
N PRO A 179 3.06 0.91 1.42
CA PRO A 179 2.20 -0.10 0.83
C PRO A 179 1.92 0.21 -0.64
N ARG A 180 1.43 -0.78 -1.38
CA ARG A 180 0.97 -0.60 -2.77
C ARG A 180 -0.15 0.44 -2.90
N VAL A 181 -1.06 0.45 -1.92
CA VAL A 181 -2.21 1.35 -1.81
C VAL A 181 -2.34 1.69 -0.33
N GLY A 182 -2.58 2.96 -0.03
CA GLY A 182 -2.74 3.43 1.34
C GLY A 182 -1.79 4.56 1.71
N SER A 183 -1.87 4.94 2.99
CA SER A 183 -0.99 5.92 3.62
C SER A 183 0.40 5.34 3.91
N ILE A 184 1.40 6.19 3.75
CA ILE A 184 2.79 5.87 4.10
C ILE A 184 2.97 6.06 5.61
N THR A 185 3.52 5.05 6.27
CA THR A 185 3.90 5.15 7.68
C THR A 185 5.34 5.61 7.78
N LEU A 186 5.59 6.76 8.40
CA LEU A 186 6.93 7.28 8.68
C LEU A 186 7.23 7.14 10.18
N ILE A 187 8.34 6.49 10.50
CA ILE A 187 8.86 6.36 11.86
C ILE A 187 10.26 6.98 11.86
N GLU A 188 10.47 8.01 12.66
CA GLU A 188 11.76 8.67 12.81
C GLU A 188 12.27 8.46 14.23
N PHE A 189 13.52 8.06 14.38
CA PHE A 189 14.15 7.90 15.69
C PHE A 189 15.62 8.30 15.64
N THR A 190 16.21 8.48 16.81
CA THR A 190 17.63 8.81 16.95
C THR A 190 18.24 7.80 17.93
N THR A 191 19.37 7.19 17.56
CA THR A 191 20.10 6.32 18.49
C THR A 191 20.62 7.12 19.68
N PRO A 192 20.62 6.58 20.91
CA PRO A 192 21.10 7.29 22.09
C PRO A 192 22.61 7.58 22.00
N ASP A 193 23.07 8.53 22.83
CA ASP A 193 24.49 8.93 22.92
C ASP A 193 25.39 7.86 23.56
N VAL A 194 24.82 6.84 24.20
CA VAL A 194 25.56 5.68 24.74
C VAL A 194 24.76 4.39 24.55
N LEU A 195 25.37 3.39 23.90
CA LEU A 195 24.79 2.05 23.72
C LEU A 195 25.27 1.12 24.84
N THR A 196 24.50 1.04 25.94
CA THR A 196 24.89 0.25 27.14
C THR A 196 24.16 -1.09 27.28
N ASP A 197 23.06 -1.29 26.55
CA ASP A 197 22.25 -2.52 26.58
C ASP A 197 22.14 -3.12 25.18
N GLN A 198 22.11 -4.45 25.09
CA GLN A 198 22.08 -5.18 23.82
C GLN A 198 20.77 -4.95 23.05
N ARG A 199 19.70 -4.55 23.72
CA ARG A 199 18.42 -4.17 23.10
C ARG A 199 18.06 -2.76 23.52
N VAL A 200 17.95 -1.86 22.56
CA VAL A 200 17.47 -0.50 22.79
C VAL A 200 16.07 -0.36 22.23
N THR A 201 15.12 0.01 23.09
CA THR A 201 13.78 0.43 22.65
C THR A 201 13.90 1.88 22.22
N LEU A 202 13.78 2.13 20.91
CA LEU A 202 14.08 3.42 20.31
C LEU A 202 12.84 4.30 20.12
N TRP A 203 11.64 3.73 20.33
CA TRP A 203 10.36 4.42 20.22
C TRP A 203 9.25 3.67 20.98
N PRO A 204 8.42 4.35 21.81
CA PRO A 204 7.10 3.85 22.20
C PRO A 204 6.00 4.23 21.21
#